data_AF-A0A1W2G8P7-F1
#
_entry.id   AF-A0A1W2G8P7-F1
#
_cell.length_a   1.000
_cell.length_b   1.000
_cell.length_c   1.000
_cell.angle_alpha   90.00
_cell.angle_beta   90.00
_cell.angle_gamma   90.00
#
_symmetry.space_group_name_H-M   'P 1'
#
loop_
_entity.id
_entity.type
_entity.pdbx_description
1 polymer ?
#
loop_
_entity_poly.entity_id
_entity_poly.type
_entity_poly.pdbx_seq_one_letter_code
_entity_poly.pdbx_strand_id
1 'polypeptide(L)'
;MEKEILIGSNSDLIVEKIGRELKSVHKHLQISIVKDLTKVKTLVDGQIVIIDLSVYTAGIIDRIEQFKHRFPKIELIAVTYTDDDLIDQMLILRGIDQVTSREELPMIVSKYVCPQLHTPNCSLATESRGIGQIS
;
A
#
# COMPACT_ATOMS: atom_id res chain seq x y z
N MET A 1 13.76 0.70 9.92
CA MET A 1 13.64 -0.29 8.84
C MET A 1 13.00 0.42 7.67
N GLU A 2 13.64 0.44 6.50
CA GLU A 2 12.99 0.92 5.28
C GLU A 2 11.89 -0.08 4.91
N LYS A 3 10.67 0.41 4.70
CA LYS A 3 9.55 -0.43 4.29
C LYS A 3 9.66 -0.68 2.79
N GLU A 4 9.89 -1.94 2.42
CA GLU A 4 9.89 -2.38 1.04
C GLU A 4 8.47 -2.74 0.59
N ILE A 5 8.03 -2.17 -0.52
CA ILE A 5 6.77 -2.51 -1.18
C ILE A 5 7.04 -3.41 -2.37
N LEU A 6 6.25 -4.48 -2.47
CA LEU A 6 6.33 -5.40 -3.60
C LEU A 6 5.21 -5.10 -4.59
N ILE A 7 5.53 -4.94 -5.88
CA ILE A 7 4.55 -4.72 -6.94
C ILE A 7 4.50 -5.96 -7.85
N GLY A 8 3.35 -6.63 -7.87
CA GLY A 8 2.99 -7.70 -8.78
C GLY A 8 2.45 -7.14 -10.09
N SER A 9 3.22 -7.18 -11.17
CA SER A 9 2.76 -6.80 -12.52
C SER A 9 3.64 -7.36 -13.62
N ASN A 10 3.02 -7.67 -14.77
CA ASN A 10 3.70 -8.09 -15.98
C ASN A 10 4.05 -6.92 -16.93
N SER A 11 3.62 -5.70 -16.61
CA SER A 11 3.82 -4.52 -17.45
C SER A 11 4.82 -3.56 -16.82
N ASP A 12 5.98 -3.42 -17.46
CA ASP A 12 7.04 -2.51 -17.00
C ASP A 12 6.54 -1.05 -16.95
N LEU A 13 5.67 -0.66 -17.89
CA LEU A 13 5.04 0.67 -17.92
C LEU A 13 4.16 0.95 -16.70
N ILE A 14 3.41 -0.05 -16.24
CA ILE A 14 2.55 0.09 -15.06
C ILE A 14 3.41 0.20 -13.81
N VAL A 15 4.43 -0.65 -13.72
CA VAL A 15 5.37 -0.65 -12.61
C VAL A 15 6.07 0.68 -12.47
N GLU A 16 6.53 1.29 -13.57
CA GLU A 16 7.14 2.62 -13.54
C GLU A 16 6.17 3.71 -13.09
N LYS A 17 4.91 3.65 -13.54
CA LYS A 17 3.87 4.62 -13.15
C LYS A 17 3.55 4.53 -11.66
N ILE A 18 3.20 3.33 -11.18
CA ILE A 18 2.93 3.09 -9.75
C ILE A 18 4.18 3.47 -8.94
N GLY A 19 5.37 3.05 -9.37
CA GLY A 19 6.61 3.37 -8.68
C GLY A 19 6.87 4.88 -8.55
N ARG A 20 6.56 5.66 -9.59
CA ARG A 20 6.68 7.13 -9.56
C ARG A 20 5.68 7.75 -8.59
N GLU A 21 4.43 7.31 -8.63
CA GLU A 21 3.37 7.79 -7.76
C GLU A 21 3.69 7.49 -6.28
N LEU A 22 4.14 6.28 -5.97
CA LEU A 22 4.52 5.91 -4.60
C LEU A 22 5.77 6.66 -4.11
N LYS A 23 6.75 6.91 -4.97
CA LYS A 23 7.93 7.73 -4.62
C LYS A 23 7.59 9.19 -4.38
N SER A 24 6.47 9.69 -4.91
CA SER A 24 5.96 11.03 -4.59
C SER A 24 5.47 11.12 -3.14
N VAL A 25 4.99 10.01 -2.57
CA VAL A 25 4.58 9.89 -1.17
C VAL A 25 5.79 9.82 -0.25
N HIS A 26 6.77 8.98 -0.59
CA HIS A 26 8.00 8.85 0.19
C HIS A 26 9.21 8.59 -0.72
N LYS A 27 10.11 9.58 -0.83
CA LYS A 27 11.24 9.58 -1.77
C LYS A 27 12.17 8.37 -1.61
N HIS A 28 12.31 7.86 -0.39
CA HIS A 28 13.18 6.73 -0.05
C HIS A 28 12.44 5.40 0.07
N LEU A 29 11.23 5.29 -0.51
CA LEU A 29 10.51 4.02 -0.53
C LEU A 29 11.24 3.01 -1.40
N GLN A 30 11.56 1.85 -0.83
CA GLN A 30 12.11 0.73 -1.58
C GLN A 30 10.96 0.00 -2.28
N ILE A 31 11.10 -0.20 -3.59
CA ILE A 31 10.08 -0.85 -4.43
C ILE A 31 10.73 -2.01 -5.16
N SER A 32 10.18 -3.20 -4.95
CA SER A 32 10.58 -4.44 -5.62
C SER A 32 9.48 -4.93 -6.55
N ILE A 33 9.87 -5.47 -7.69
CA ILE A 33 8.96 -5.80 -8.79
C ILE A 33 8.95 -7.31 -8.98
N VAL A 34 7.77 -7.88 -9.01
CA VAL A 34 7.57 -9.32 -9.21
C VAL A 34 6.62 -9.55 -10.37
N LYS A 35 7.13 -10.16 -11.45
CA LYS A 35 6.31 -10.56 -12.60
C LYS A 35 5.47 -11.80 -12.30
N ASP A 36 5.97 -12.67 -11.41
CA ASP A 36 5.33 -13.93 -11.05
C ASP A 36 5.32 -14.13 -9.53
N LEU A 37 4.14 -13.96 -8.92
CA LEU A 37 3.91 -14.08 -7.49
C LEU A 37 4.27 -15.48 -6.96
N THR A 38 4.20 -16.52 -7.79
CA THR A 38 4.53 -17.89 -7.35
C THR A 38 6.02 -18.02 -6.97
N LYS A 39 6.89 -17.21 -7.59
CA LYS A 39 8.35 -17.21 -7.36
C LYS A 39 8.77 -16.53 -6.07
N VAL A 40 7.89 -15.76 -5.43
CA VAL A 40 8.18 -15.16 -4.13
C VAL A 40 8.25 -16.26 -3.08
N LYS A 41 9.41 -16.39 -2.42
CA LYS A 41 9.64 -17.43 -1.40
C LYS A 41 9.42 -16.93 0.03
N THR A 42 9.65 -15.64 0.26
CA THR A 42 9.67 -15.05 1.59
C THR A 42 9.11 -13.64 1.54
N LEU A 43 8.28 -13.30 2.52
CA LEU A 43 7.80 -11.95 2.79
C LEU A 43 7.84 -11.73 4.29
N VAL A 44 7.94 -10.48 4.72
CA VAL A 44 7.86 -10.12 6.14
C VAL A 44 6.41 -9.82 6.54
N ASP A 45 6.08 -10.10 7.81
CA ASP A 45 4.76 -9.79 8.36
C ASP A 45 4.47 -8.28 8.22
N GLY A 46 3.27 -7.94 7.77
CA GLY A 46 2.86 -6.57 7.48
C GLY A 46 3.49 -5.95 6.22
N GLN A 47 4.20 -6.73 5.39
CA GLN A 47 4.70 -6.25 4.11
C GLN A 47 3.55 -5.92 3.17
N ILE A 48 3.67 -4.79 2.47
CA ILE A 48 2.67 -4.37 1.48
C ILE A 48 3.00 -5.00 0.14
N VAL A 49 2.02 -5.68 -0.43
CA VAL A 49 2.05 -6.23 -1.78
C VAL A 49 0.93 -5.60 -2.58
N ILE A 50 1.29 -4.95 -3.68
CA ILE A 50 0.36 -4.29 -4.60
C ILE A 50 0.27 -5.13 -5.87
N ILE A 51 -0.94 -5.48 -6.30
CA ILE A 51 -1.17 -6.21 -7.55
C ILE A 51 -2.02 -5.35 -8.47
N ASP A 52 -1.49 -5.04 -9.66
CA ASP A 52 -2.29 -4.33 -10.67
C ASP A 52 -3.07 -5.34 -11.53
N LEU A 53 -4.38 -5.40 -11.34
CA LEU A 53 -5.28 -6.35 -12.02
C LEU A 53 -5.58 -5.97 -13.48
N SER A 54 -5.19 -4.78 -13.96
CA SER A 54 -5.40 -4.36 -15.36
C SER A 54 -4.61 -5.16 -16.39
N VAL A 55 -3.59 -5.90 -15.95
CA VAL A 55 -2.70 -6.68 -16.83
C VAL A 55 -2.77 -8.17 -16.58
N TYR A 56 -3.70 -8.63 -15.77
CA TYR A 56 -3.82 -10.04 -15.43
C TYR A 56 -4.96 -10.74 -16.17
N THR A 57 -4.73 -12.03 -16.40
CA THR A 57 -5.56 -12.90 -17.23
C THR A 57 -6.40 -13.85 -16.37
N ALA A 58 -7.22 -14.68 -17.03
CA ALA A 58 -8.01 -15.72 -16.38
C ALA A 58 -7.18 -16.55 -15.38
N GLY A 59 -7.76 -16.82 -14.21
CA GLY A 59 -7.12 -17.57 -13.12
C GLY A 59 -6.19 -16.74 -12.21
N ILE A 60 -6.09 -15.42 -12.41
CA ILE A 60 -5.32 -14.56 -11.49
C ILE A 60 -5.89 -14.58 -10.07
N ILE A 61 -7.22 -14.58 -9.94
CA ILE A 61 -7.89 -14.56 -8.63
C ILE A 61 -7.48 -15.78 -7.81
N ASP A 62 -7.50 -16.98 -8.39
CA ASP A 62 -7.08 -18.20 -7.70
C ASP A 62 -5.60 -18.16 -7.29
N ARG A 63 -4.74 -17.57 -8.13
CA ARG A 63 -3.30 -17.40 -7.81
C ARG A 63 -3.10 -16.41 -6.67
N ILE A 64 -3.89 -15.34 -6.64
CA ILE A 64 -3.86 -14.34 -5.57
C ILE A 64 -4.33 -14.98 -4.26
N GLU A 65 -5.43 -15.72 -4.29
CA GLU A 65 -5.95 -16.44 -3.13
C GLU A 65 -4.92 -17.42 -2.57
N GLN A 66 -4.29 -18.23 -3.43
CA GLN A 66 -3.21 -19.13 -3.04
C GLN A 66 -2.00 -18.37 -2.46
N PHE A 67 -1.66 -17.22 -3.05
CA PHE A 67 -0.57 -16.37 -2.58
C PHE A 67 -0.85 -15.81 -1.18
N LYS A 68 -2.05 -15.29 -0.94
CA LYS A 68 -2.49 -14.81 0.39
C LYS A 68 -2.54 -15.95 1.39
N HIS A 69 -3.02 -17.13 1.01
CA HIS A 69 -3.01 -18.30 1.88
C HIS A 69 -1.58 -18.70 2.29
N ARG A 70 -0.61 -18.59 1.38
CA ARG A 70 0.81 -18.84 1.67
C ARG A 70 1.43 -17.77 2.58
N PHE A 71 0.97 -16.53 2.48
CA PHE A 71 1.48 -15.40 3.24
C PHE A 71 0.34 -14.64 3.94
N PRO A 72 -0.29 -15.20 4.97
CA PRO A 72 -1.55 -14.67 5.51
C PRO A 72 -1.41 -13.31 6.21
N LYS A 73 -0.19 -12.94 6.61
CA LYS A 73 0.10 -11.73 7.39
C LYS A 73 0.61 -10.54 6.57
N ILE A 74 0.62 -10.65 5.25
CA ILE A 74 0.94 -9.51 4.38
C ILE A 74 -0.30 -8.63 4.22
N GLU A 75 -0.08 -7.39 3.83
CA GLU A 75 -1.13 -6.47 3.38
C GLU A 75 -1.18 -6.52 1.86
N LEU A 76 -2.27 -7.03 1.32
CA LEU A 76 -2.46 -7.25 -0.10
C LEU A 76 -3.46 -6.24 -0.66
N ILE A 77 -2.98 -5.39 -1.56
CA ILE A 77 -3.74 -4.32 -2.19
C ILE A 77 -3.91 -4.64 -3.68
N ALA A 78 -5.15 -4.74 -4.15
CA ALA A 78 -5.44 -4.84 -5.57
C ALA A 78 -5.74 -3.47 -6.16
N VAL A 79 -5.10 -3.16 -7.29
CA VAL A 79 -5.44 -2.01 -8.13
C VAL A 79 -6.36 -2.49 -9.24
N THR A 80 -7.61 -2.04 -9.23
CA THR A 80 -8.61 -2.34 -10.26
C THR A 80 -8.81 -1.12 -11.17
N TYR A 81 -9.49 -1.35 -12.28
CA TYR A 81 -9.90 -0.32 -13.25
C TYR A 81 -11.42 -0.33 -13.45
N THR A 82 -12.13 -1.08 -12.61
CA THR A 82 -13.57 -1.26 -12.66
C THR A 82 -14.16 -0.61 -11.42
N ASP A 83 -15.06 0.35 -11.57
CA ASP A 83 -15.91 0.83 -10.47
C ASP A 83 -17.07 -0.15 -10.24
N ASP A 84 -16.75 -1.44 -10.09
CA ASP A 84 -17.73 -2.51 -9.92
C ASP A 84 -17.61 -3.10 -8.50
N ASP A 85 -18.54 -2.67 -7.64
CA ASP A 85 -18.62 -3.10 -6.25
C ASP A 85 -18.70 -4.64 -6.09
N LEU A 86 -19.26 -5.36 -7.08
CA LEU A 86 -19.35 -6.81 -7.02
C LEU A 86 -17.99 -7.46 -7.22
N ILE A 87 -17.17 -6.90 -8.12
CA ILE A 87 -15.79 -7.35 -8.33
C ILE A 87 -14.98 -7.09 -7.06
N ASP A 88 -15.11 -5.90 -6.48
CA ASP A 88 -14.38 -5.53 -5.27
C ASP A 88 -14.74 -6.43 -4.09
N GLN A 89 -16.04 -6.69 -3.86
CA GLN A 89 -16.49 -7.62 -2.83
C GLN A 89 -15.98 -9.05 -3.06
N MET A 90 -16.02 -9.53 -4.31
CA MET A 90 -15.50 -10.84 -4.66
C MET A 90 -14.00 -10.94 -4.35
N LEU A 91 -13.21 -9.91 -4.68
CA LEU A 91 -11.77 -9.88 -4.41
C LEU A 91 -11.48 -9.89 -2.89
N ILE A 92 -12.25 -9.13 -2.11
CA ILE A 92 -12.13 -9.10 -0.64
C ILE A 92 -12.42 -10.48 -0.04
N LEU A 93 -13.51 -11.13 -0.48
CA LEU A 93 -13.87 -12.48 -0.04
C LEU A 93 -12.78 -13.53 -0.36
N ARG A 94 -11.94 -13.28 -1.36
CA ARG A 94 -10.82 -14.13 -1.78
C ARG A 94 -9.50 -13.80 -1.06
N GLY A 95 -9.54 -12.92 -0.07
CA GLY A 95 -8.41 -12.60 0.82
C GLY A 95 -7.60 -11.38 0.42
N ILE A 96 -8.08 -10.55 -0.51
CA ILE A 96 -7.48 -9.23 -0.75
C ILE A 96 -7.90 -8.29 0.37
N ASP A 97 -6.94 -7.64 1.03
CA ASP A 97 -7.23 -6.79 2.19
C ASP A 97 -7.84 -5.45 1.77
N GLN A 98 -7.42 -4.94 0.61
CA GLN A 98 -7.94 -3.68 0.07
C GLN A 98 -7.98 -3.69 -1.46
N VAL A 99 -9.07 -3.14 -2.01
CA VAL A 99 -9.22 -2.86 -3.44
C VAL A 99 -9.26 -1.34 -3.63
N THR A 100 -8.59 -0.84 -4.67
CA THR A 100 -8.44 0.60 -4.93
C THR A 100 -8.26 0.89 -6.41
N SER A 101 -8.49 2.14 -6.80
CA SER A 101 -8.01 2.69 -8.07
C SER A 101 -6.52 3.06 -8.00
N ARG A 102 -5.92 3.34 -9.16
CA ARG A 102 -4.52 3.80 -9.24
C ARG A 102 -4.36 5.19 -8.62
N GLU A 103 -5.35 6.04 -8.82
CA GLU A 103 -5.39 7.43 -8.37
C GLU A 103 -5.39 7.53 -6.83
N GLU A 104 -6.04 6.58 -6.16
CA GLU A 104 -6.17 6.54 -4.70
C GLU A 104 -5.02 5.79 -4.00
N LEU A 105 -4.28 4.96 -4.74
CA LEU A 105 -3.19 4.14 -4.22
C LEU A 105 -2.13 4.94 -3.41
N PRO A 106 -1.68 6.14 -3.84
CA PRO A 106 -0.73 6.94 -3.06
C PRO A 106 -1.25 7.29 -1.66
N MET A 107 -2.53 7.64 -1.56
CA MET A 107 -3.16 7.97 -0.29
C MET A 107 -3.20 6.75 0.63
N ILE A 108 -3.54 5.58 0.09
CA ILE A 108 -3.56 4.34 0.86
C ILE A 108 -2.16 4.02 1.39
N VAL A 109 -1.17 3.95 0.51
CA VAL A 109 0.22 3.62 0.89
C VAL A 109 0.77 4.64 1.89
N SER A 110 0.40 5.92 1.79
CA SER A 110 0.82 6.94 2.76
C SER A 110 0.43 6.61 4.20
N LYS A 111 -0.77 6.03 4.43
CA LYS A 111 -1.25 5.62 5.76
C LYS A 111 -0.39 4.51 6.35
N TYR A 112 0.14 3.62 5.51
CA TYR A 112 0.98 2.51 5.95
C TYR A 112 2.44 2.91 6.15
N VAL A 113 2.99 3.74 5.27
CA VAL A 113 4.41 4.13 5.31
C VAL A 113 4.63 5.22 6.35
N CYS A 114 3.69 6.17 6.45
CA CYS A 114 3.69 7.25 7.41
C CYS A 114 2.39 7.19 8.24
N PRO A 115 2.22 6.23 9.15
CA PRO A 115 1.08 6.24 10.05
C PRO A 115 1.15 7.54 10.83
N GLN A 116 0.27 8.49 10.51
CA GLN A 116 0.12 9.67 11.34
C GLN A 116 -0.19 9.15 12.74
N LEU A 117 0.61 9.57 13.72
CA LEU A 117 0.30 9.39 15.13
C LEU A 117 -1.06 10.04 15.38
N HIS A 118 -2.14 9.29 15.26
CA HIS A 118 -3.40 9.63 15.89
C HIS A 118 -3.20 9.44 17.39
N THR A 119 -2.51 10.39 18.01
CA THR A 119 -2.66 10.68 19.43
C THR A 119 -3.71 11.77 19.56
N PRO A 120 -4.97 11.45 19.92
CA PRO A 120 -5.85 12.45 20.48
C PRO A 120 -5.34 12.73 21.90
N ASN A 121 -4.72 13.90 22.07
CA ASN A 121 -4.26 14.54 23.32
C ASN A 121 -2.74 14.71 23.41
N CYS A 122 -2.30 15.90 23.04
CA CYS A 122 -1.25 16.60 23.77
C CYS A 122 -1.68 18.06 23.93
N SER A 123 -2.58 18.30 24.88
CA SER A 123 -2.63 19.61 25.54
C SER A 123 -1.45 19.70 26.48
N LEU A 124 -0.86 20.91 26.54
CA LEU A 124 0.20 21.40 27.42
C LEU A 124 1.64 21.09 26.97
N ALA A 125 2.33 22.09 26.42
CA ALA A 125 3.05 23.08 27.22
C ALA A 125 3.96 23.93 26.31
N THR A 126 3.76 25.24 26.27
CA THR A 126 4.88 26.17 26.10
C THR A 126 4.56 27.45 26.87
N GLU A 127 5.07 27.50 28.10
CA GLU A 127 5.37 28.77 28.76
C GLU A 127 6.33 29.57 27.88
N SER A 128 6.12 30.88 27.75
CA SER A 128 7.24 31.81 27.66
C SER A 128 6.83 33.19 28.18
N ARG A 129 7.37 33.43 29.38
CA ARG A 129 7.58 34.70 30.08
C ARG A 129 7.81 35.88 29.12
N GLY A 130 6.96 36.90 29.24
CA GLY A 130 7.28 38.27 28.85
C GLY A 130 7.52 39.09 30.11
N ILE A 131 8.79 39.25 30.49
CA ILE A 131 9.24 40.23 31.48
C ILE A 131 9.51 41.52 30.71
N GLY A 132 8.97 42.67 31.16
CA GLY A 132 9.42 43.99 30.71
C GLY A 132 8.47 45.14 31.07
N GLN A 133 8.91 45.99 32.00
CA GLN A 133 8.40 47.31 32.41
C GLN A 133 8.21 48.24 31.17
N ILE A 134 7.62 49.45 31.16
CA ILE A 134 7.79 50.71 31.91
C ILE A 134 6.69 51.64 31.30
N SER A 135 5.76 52.27 32.01
CA SER A 135 5.77 53.66 32.54
C SER A 135 4.34 53.98 32.99
#